data_AF-A0A1N6EYZ0-F1
#
_entry.id   AF-A0A1N6EYZ0-F1
#
_cell.length_a   1.000
_cell.length_b   1.000
_cell.length_c   1.000
_cell.angle_alpha   90.00
_cell.angle_beta   90.00
_cell.angle_gamma   90.00
#
_symmetry.space_group_name_H-M   'P 1'
#
loop_
_entity.id
_entity.type
_entity.pdbx_description
1 polymer ?
#
loop_
_entity_poly.entity_id
_entity_poly.type
_entity_poly.pdbx_seq_one_letter_code
_entity_poly.pdbx_strand_id
1 'polypeptide(L)'
;MRLLLSFILITLTAISAFAQNPLDFSLHKLGNDPNGPTILVVGGIQGDEPGGFSAAGMLVSHYEITKGNVWVVPNLNFLSIIKSSRGSYGDMNRKFAALDKNDPDYRSVQRIKEIIRNEQVDLVLNLHDGSGFYNPKYLDKLHNPRFWGQCVIIDQKDIEHPLFGNLEVMAESAVKKVNAGLLKKSDKFHLKNTRTREGDHEMEKSLTYFAVRHGKPAFGIEASKSFRTPTRTYYHLSVLESFLKQAGIEFSRDFDMNPRSIKQAMFSQVTLALYGGKLQLDLDNVRKYLNYVPMNKSLASKFEASKPLLTMVDAPNGYKIYYGNRNLTNLLPQFFEFDDSLSSLQVVVDGRSQEVPMGTIIDVDSHFSVNSLKGYRVNIIGYVAPNKGAESDVLVRKEDLTTRFSLDKSGRIYRVETYRGDKFSGMVLVRFTNNNAVASR
;
A
#
# COMPACT_ATOMS: atom_id res chain seq x y z
N MET A 1 -38.83 22.24 -6.93
CA MET A 1 -37.63 21.82 -6.17
C MET A 1 -36.54 21.45 -7.18
N ARG A 2 -35.51 22.28 -7.32
CA ARG A 2 -34.35 22.01 -8.18
C ARG A 2 -33.40 21.07 -7.44
N LEU A 3 -33.12 19.90 -8.00
CA LEU A 3 -32.06 19.01 -7.55
C LEU A 3 -30.72 19.55 -8.06
N LEU A 4 -29.89 20.06 -7.16
CA LEU A 4 -28.47 20.32 -7.44
C LEU A 4 -27.72 18.99 -7.39
N LEU A 5 -27.21 18.55 -8.54
CA LEU A 5 -26.13 17.57 -8.60
C LEU A 5 -24.82 18.28 -8.27
N SER A 6 -24.25 17.99 -7.11
CA SER A 6 -22.89 18.40 -6.77
C SER A 6 -21.88 17.51 -7.50
N PHE A 7 -21.23 18.05 -8.54
CA PHE A 7 -20.01 17.49 -9.09
C PHE A 7 -18.86 17.80 -8.12
N ILE A 8 -18.33 16.78 -7.47
CA ILE A 8 -17.06 16.89 -6.72
C ILE A 8 -15.94 16.77 -7.74
N LEU A 9 -15.37 17.92 -8.12
CA LEU A 9 -14.16 18.02 -8.93
C LEU A 9 -12.95 17.86 -7.98
N ILE A 10 -12.39 16.66 -7.91
CA ILE A 10 -11.11 16.42 -7.24
C ILE A 10 -10.02 16.98 -8.15
N THR A 11 -9.46 18.13 -7.78
CA THR A 11 -8.29 18.71 -8.45
C THR A 11 -7.03 18.01 -7.93
N LEU A 12 -6.52 17.05 -8.69
CA LEU A 12 -5.16 16.54 -8.50
C LEU A 12 -4.18 17.66 -8.84
N THR A 13 -3.48 18.19 -7.83
CA THR A 13 -2.33 19.06 -8.06
C THR A 13 -1.17 18.21 -8.54
N ALA A 14 -0.72 18.46 -9.78
CA ALA A 14 0.41 17.78 -10.38
C ALA A 14 1.72 18.20 -9.68
N ILE A 15 2.20 17.37 -8.76
CA ILE A 15 3.55 17.49 -8.20
C ILE A 15 4.54 17.07 -9.30
N SER A 16 5.49 17.93 -9.62
CA SER A 16 6.55 17.65 -10.58
C SER A 16 7.35 16.41 -10.15
N ALA A 17 7.20 15.32 -10.89
CA ALA A 17 7.92 14.07 -10.66
C ALA A 17 9.40 14.22 -11.04
N PHE A 18 10.24 14.58 -10.07
CA PHE A 18 11.60 14.03 -10.07
C PHE A 18 11.46 12.52 -10.14
N ALA A 19 12.29 11.84 -10.94
CA ALA A 19 12.31 10.38 -11.01
C ALA A 19 12.70 9.83 -9.63
N GLN A 20 11.70 9.65 -8.76
CA GLN A 20 11.87 9.14 -7.42
C GLN A 20 12.20 7.67 -7.59
N ASN A 21 13.31 7.24 -6.99
CA ASN A 21 13.66 5.83 -6.93
C ASN A 21 12.43 5.07 -6.37
N PRO A 22 11.85 4.10 -7.10
CA PRO A 22 10.62 3.42 -6.69
C PRO A 22 10.77 2.63 -5.38
N LEU A 23 12.01 2.52 -4.87
CA LEU A 23 12.37 1.87 -3.60
C LEU A 23 12.80 2.84 -2.50
N ASP A 24 12.82 4.16 -2.75
CA ASP A 24 12.94 5.15 -1.67
C ASP A 24 11.62 5.13 -0.85
N PHE A 25 11.72 5.23 0.48
CA PHE A 25 10.51 5.26 1.30
C PHE A 25 9.72 6.56 1.10
N SER A 26 8.42 6.50 1.37
CA SER A 26 7.50 7.63 1.26
C SER A 26 7.13 8.19 2.63
N LEU A 27 6.86 9.50 2.71
CA LEU A 27 6.30 10.16 3.89
C LEU A 27 4.93 10.72 3.50
N HIS A 28 3.89 10.29 4.20
CA HIS A 28 2.51 10.76 4.00
C HIS A 28 2.10 11.57 5.22
N LYS A 29 1.59 12.79 5.02
CA LYS A 29 1.11 13.65 6.10
C LYS A 29 -0.41 13.68 6.04
N LEU A 30 -1.06 13.08 7.03
CA LEU A 30 -2.51 13.04 7.18
C LEU A 30 -2.95 14.06 8.23
N GLY A 31 -4.10 14.69 8.00
CA GLY A 31 -4.55 15.83 8.81
C GLY A 31 -3.94 17.15 8.34
N ASN A 32 -4.52 18.25 8.79
CA ASN A 32 -4.06 19.61 8.51
C ASN A 32 -4.41 20.53 9.68
N ASP A 33 -3.92 20.18 10.87
CA ASP A 33 -4.15 20.93 12.11
C ASP A 33 -2.83 21.52 12.62
N PRO A 34 -2.47 22.76 12.25
CA PRO A 34 -1.18 23.36 12.63
C PRO A 34 -0.96 23.47 14.14
N ASN A 35 -2.02 23.43 14.95
CA ASN A 35 -1.97 23.55 16.40
C ASN A 35 -2.18 22.20 17.11
N GLY A 36 -2.51 21.15 16.36
CA GLY A 36 -2.75 19.82 16.87
C GLY A 36 -1.46 18.99 16.94
N PRO A 37 -1.42 17.96 17.80
CA PRO A 37 -0.24 17.12 17.94
C PRO A 37 -0.01 16.29 16.68
N THR A 38 1.25 15.95 16.41
CA THR A 38 1.64 15.06 15.31
C THR A 38 2.23 13.77 15.84
N ILE A 39 1.60 12.65 15.48
CA ILE A 39 2.18 11.31 15.68
C ILE A 39 2.89 10.87 14.40
N LEU A 40 4.16 10.48 14.49
CA LEU A 40 4.89 9.79 13.43
C LEU A 40 4.73 8.27 13.60
N VAL A 41 4.13 7.62 12.60
CA VAL A 41 4.01 6.16 12.51
C VAL A 41 5.00 5.63 11.48
N VAL A 42 5.87 4.71 11.90
CA VAL A 42 6.88 4.09 11.05
C VAL A 42 6.62 2.59 10.95
N GLY A 43 6.49 2.09 9.73
CA GLY A 43 6.38 0.68 9.42
C GLY A 43 7.45 0.21 8.43
N GLY A 44 7.74 -1.09 8.46
CA GLY A 44 8.55 -1.71 7.42
C GLY A 44 10.04 -1.42 7.50
N ILE A 45 10.56 -1.12 8.69
CA ILE A 45 12.00 -1.10 8.94
C ILE A 45 12.64 -2.49 8.69
N GLN A 46 11.84 -3.55 8.90
CA GLN A 46 12.16 -4.93 8.53
C GLN A 46 11.12 -5.45 7.53
N GLY A 47 11.60 -6.12 6.48
CA GLY A 47 10.78 -6.46 5.32
C GLY A 47 9.98 -7.75 5.44
N ASP A 48 10.30 -8.60 6.42
CA ASP A 48 9.59 -9.84 6.72
C ASP A 48 8.48 -9.66 7.78
N GLU A 49 8.10 -8.41 8.08
CA GLU A 49 7.18 -8.01 9.14
C GLU A 49 5.93 -7.32 8.59
N PRO A 50 5.09 -8.06 7.85
CA PRO A 50 3.99 -7.49 7.10
C PRO A 50 2.86 -6.88 7.92
N GLY A 51 2.70 -7.21 9.19
CA GLY A 51 1.69 -6.59 10.04
C GLY A 51 1.92 -5.08 10.17
N GLY A 52 3.14 -4.69 10.55
CA GLY A 52 3.49 -3.30 10.81
C GLY A 52 3.37 -2.41 9.58
N PHE A 53 4.01 -2.78 8.47
CA PHE A 53 3.92 -1.97 7.25
C PHE A 53 2.51 -1.98 6.63
N SER A 54 1.75 -3.07 6.78
CA SER A 54 0.35 -3.09 6.32
C SER A 54 -0.51 -2.13 7.13
N ALA A 55 -0.36 -2.09 8.46
CA ALA A 55 -1.11 -1.16 9.31
C ALA A 55 -0.77 0.30 8.98
N ALA A 56 0.50 0.62 8.76
CA ALA A 56 0.90 1.94 8.30
C ALA A 56 0.32 2.27 6.91
N GLY A 57 0.34 1.33 5.97
CA GLY A 57 -0.29 1.51 4.65
C GLY A 57 -1.81 1.72 4.75
N MET A 58 -2.47 1.04 5.70
CA MET A 58 -3.90 1.19 5.98
C MET A 58 -4.24 2.60 6.49
N LEU A 59 -3.41 3.21 7.36
CA LEU A 59 -3.60 4.59 7.79
C LEU A 59 -3.64 5.55 6.60
N VAL A 60 -2.75 5.37 5.63
CA VAL A 60 -2.67 6.25 4.45
C VAL A 60 -3.86 6.08 3.51
N SER A 61 -4.37 4.85 3.36
CA SER A 61 -5.35 4.53 2.31
C SER A 61 -6.80 4.50 2.77
N HIS A 62 -7.06 4.40 4.08
CA HIS A 62 -8.40 4.11 4.61
C HIS A 62 -8.73 4.85 5.91
N TYR A 63 -7.88 5.78 6.37
CA TYR A 63 -8.19 6.65 7.50
C TYR A 63 -8.28 8.10 7.02
N GLU A 64 -9.24 8.82 7.60
CA GLU A 64 -9.37 10.26 7.48
C GLU A 64 -9.08 10.88 8.85
N ILE A 65 -8.08 11.75 8.95
CA ILE A 65 -7.73 12.46 10.18
C ILE A 65 -8.45 13.80 10.18
N THR A 66 -9.39 13.97 11.11
CA THR A 66 -10.25 15.16 11.19
C THR A 66 -9.75 16.19 12.21
N LYS A 67 -8.84 15.80 13.11
CA LYS A 67 -8.21 16.68 14.10
C LYS A 67 -6.83 16.15 14.49
N GLY A 68 -5.86 17.04 14.70
CA GLY A 68 -4.45 16.66 14.86
C GLY A 68 -3.83 16.13 13.57
N ASN A 69 -2.64 15.55 13.66
CA ASN A 69 -1.86 15.12 12.50
C ASN A 69 -1.26 13.73 12.69
N VAL A 70 -1.19 12.96 11.60
CA VAL A 70 -0.51 11.67 11.56
C VAL A 70 0.43 11.64 10.38
N TRP A 71 1.74 11.59 10.66
CA TRP A 71 2.76 11.39 9.64
C TRP A 71 3.07 9.90 9.54
N VAL A 72 3.10 9.36 8.32
CA VAL A 72 3.23 7.92 8.10
C VAL A 72 4.35 7.61 7.13
N VAL A 73 5.28 6.76 7.56
CA VAL A 73 6.29 6.11 6.72
C VAL A 73 5.96 4.63 6.66
N PRO A 74 5.22 4.15 5.64
CA PRO A 74 4.76 2.76 5.61
C PRO A 74 5.82 1.77 5.11
N ASN A 75 6.85 2.25 4.43
CA ASN A 75 7.79 1.43 3.66
C ASN A 75 9.27 1.77 3.92
N LEU A 76 9.67 1.95 5.19
CA LEU A 76 11.01 2.48 5.55
C LEU A 76 12.17 1.73 4.86
N ASN A 77 12.12 0.39 4.84
CA ASN A 77 13.07 -0.46 4.13
C ASN A 77 12.41 -1.17 2.96
N PHE A 78 11.97 -0.41 1.94
CA PHE A 78 11.12 -0.93 0.88
C PHE A 78 11.77 -2.08 0.08
N LEU A 79 13.08 -2.00 -0.18
CA LEU A 79 13.83 -3.10 -0.80
C LEU A 79 13.72 -4.41 0.00
N SER A 80 13.82 -4.33 1.32
CA SER A 80 13.69 -5.51 2.17
C SER A 80 12.26 -6.04 2.19
N ILE A 81 11.26 -5.15 2.16
CA ILE A 81 9.85 -5.53 2.04
C ILE A 81 9.61 -6.34 0.77
N ILE A 82 10.02 -5.86 -0.40
CA ILE A 82 9.80 -6.58 -1.68
C ILE A 82 10.53 -7.93 -1.72
N LYS A 83 11.68 -8.03 -1.03
CA LYS A 83 12.47 -9.26 -0.90
C LYS A 83 11.96 -10.20 0.21
N SER A 84 10.95 -9.79 0.98
CA SER A 84 10.51 -10.51 2.19
C SER A 84 11.67 -10.83 3.15
N SER A 85 12.67 -9.96 3.22
CA SER A 85 13.87 -10.15 4.04
C SER A 85 13.83 -9.27 5.27
N ARG A 86 14.38 -9.72 6.40
CA ARG A 86 14.51 -8.87 7.60
C ARG A 86 15.26 -7.57 7.32
N GLY A 87 16.36 -7.63 6.58
CA GLY A 87 17.10 -6.45 6.14
C GLY A 87 18.11 -6.82 5.06
N SER A 88 17.96 -6.24 3.87
CA SER A 88 18.77 -6.55 2.68
C SER A 88 20.24 -6.19 2.85
N TYR A 89 20.53 -5.22 3.73
CA TYR A 89 21.87 -4.71 4.02
C TYR A 89 22.17 -4.76 5.53
N GLY A 90 21.61 -5.76 6.21
CA GLY A 90 21.67 -5.89 7.67
C GLY A 90 20.43 -5.33 8.38
N ASP A 91 20.39 -5.48 9.71
CA ASP A 91 19.25 -5.02 10.51
C ASP A 91 19.23 -3.48 10.58
N MET A 92 18.32 -2.85 9.82
CA MET A 92 18.20 -1.38 9.78
C MET A 92 17.86 -0.81 11.16
N ASN A 93 17.18 -1.56 12.03
CA ASN A 93 16.89 -1.13 13.40
C ASN A 93 18.10 -1.24 14.35
N ARG A 94 19.32 -1.43 13.81
CA ARG A 94 20.61 -1.30 14.51
C ARG A 94 21.48 -0.19 13.93
N LYS A 95 20.93 0.65 13.05
CA LYS A 95 21.66 1.71 12.33
C LYS A 95 21.39 3.12 12.89
N PHE A 96 20.71 3.24 14.02
CA PHE A 96 20.31 4.54 14.57
C PHE A 96 21.34 5.18 15.52
N ALA A 97 22.42 4.47 15.86
CA ALA A 97 23.59 5.03 16.52
C ALA A 97 24.61 5.56 15.48
N ALA A 98 25.91 5.25 15.66
CA ALA A 98 26.94 5.47 14.65
C ALA A 98 26.67 4.59 13.42
N LEU A 99 26.83 5.16 12.23
CA LEU A 99 26.59 4.50 10.96
C LEU A 99 27.63 4.94 9.93
N ASP A 100 28.21 3.97 9.23
CA ASP A 100 29.15 4.23 8.14
C ASP A 100 28.44 4.96 6.99
N LYS A 101 29.09 6.00 6.42
CA LYS A 101 28.56 6.78 5.28
C LYS A 101 28.39 5.94 4.01
N ASN A 102 29.11 4.83 3.91
CA ASN A 102 29.04 3.89 2.79
C ASN A 102 27.99 2.79 2.99
N ASP A 103 27.31 2.74 4.14
CA ASP A 103 26.21 1.80 4.35
C ASP A 103 25.09 2.09 3.33
N PRO A 104 24.59 1.07 2.58
CA PRO A 104 23.55 1.28 1.58
C PRO A 104 22.25 1.89 2.14
N ASP A 105 21.97 1.71 3.44
CA ASP A 105 20.81 2.29 4.12
C ASP A 105 21.10 3.71 4.65
N TYR A 106 22.32 4.24 4.56
CA TYR A 106 22.73 5.50 5.19
C TYR A 106 21.78 6.66 4.88
N ARG A 107 21.50 6.91 3.59
CA ARG A 107 20.60 8.00 3.16
C ARG A 107 19.20 7.85 3.76
N SER A 108 18.64 6.65 3.74
CA SER A 108 17.32 6.36 4.30
C SER A 108 17.30 6.57 5.81
N VAL A 109 18.33 6.08 6.52
CA VAL A 109 18.47 6.23 7.97
C VAL A 109 18.62 7.70 8.37
N GLN A 110 19.45 8.49 7.67
CA GLN A 110 19.58 9.92 7.97
C GLN A 110 18.26 10.67 7.73
N ARG A 111 17.57 10.37 6.63
CA ARG A 111 16.28 11.00 6.32
C ARG A 111 15.21 10.70 7.37
N ILE A 112 15.08 9.46 7.84
CA ILE A 112 14.11 9.16 8.92
C ILE A 112 14.53 9.79 10.25
N LYS A 113 15.83 9.89 10.56
CA LYS A 113 16.34 10.64 11.72
C LYS A 113 15.99 12.13 11.67
N GLU A 114 16.02 12.75 10.49
CA GLU A 114 15.56 14.12 10.29
C GLU A 114 14.05 14.26 10.52
N ILE A 115 13.25 13.33 10.01
CA ILE A 115 11.80 13.33 10.23
C ILE A 115 11.47 13.17 11.73
N ILE A 116 12.15 12.26 12.43
CA ILE A 116 11.97 12.06 13.89
C ILE A 116 12.31 13.33 14.68
N ARG A 117 13.39 14.03 14.30
CA ARG A 117 13.84 15.26 14.98
C ARG A 117 12.99 16.48 14.64
N ASN A 118 12.10 16.39 13.66
CA ASN A 118 11.27 17.52 13.27
C ASN A 118 10.48 18.05 14.47
N GLU A 119 10.44 19.37 14.62
CA GLU A 119 9.76 20.03 15.75
C GLU A 119 8.26 19.74 15.79
N GLN A 120 7.64 19.54 14.62
CA GLN A 120 6.21 19.23 14.52
C GLN A 120 5.88 17.83 15.04
N VAL A 121 6.83 16.89 15.11
CA VAL A 121 6.59 15.51 15.56
C VAL A 121 6.64 15.45 17.08
N ASP A 122 5.52 15.12 17.72
CA ASP A 122 5.42 15.07 19.19
C ASP A 122 5.59 13.66 19.76
N LEU A 123 5.35 12.62 18.95
CA LEU A 123 5.41 11.23 19.40
C LEU A 123 5.72 10.29 18.22
N VAL A 124 6.48 9.23 18.46
CA VAL A 124 6.88 8.23 17.46
C VAL A 124 6.36 6.84 17.80
N LEU A 125 5.70 6.18 16.85
CA LEU A 125 5.25 4.79 16.93
C LEU A 125 5.97 3.96 15.87
N ASN A 126 6.72 2.95 16.27
CA ASN A 126 7.47 2.08 15.37
C ASN A 126 6.88 0.66 15.38
N LEU A 127 6.42 0.20 14.22
CA LEU A 127 5.63 -1.02 14.08
C LEU A 127 6.48 -2.20 13.59
N HIS A 128 6.42 -3.31 14.31
CA HIS A 128 7.18 -4.53 14.07
C HIS A 128 6.29 -5.77 14.19
N ASP A 129 6.77 -6.90 13.67
CA ASP A 129 6.18 -8.20 13.99
C ASP A 129 7.18 -9.06 14.77
N GLY A 130 6.79 -9.52 15.95
CA GLY A 130 7.70 -10.17 16.89
C GLY A 130 7.47 -11.67 16.94
N SER A 131 8.53 -12.46 17.04
CA SER A 131 8.38 -13.91 17.26
C SER A 131 7.68 -14.22 18.59
N GLY A 132 6.94 -15.34 18.62
CA GLY A 132 6.27 -15.86 19.83
C GLY A 132 5.32 -14.85 20.47
N PHE A 133 5.18 -14.94 21.78
CA PHE A 133 4.34 -14.07 22.59
C PHE A 133 5.13 -13.62 23.82
N TYR A 134 5.33 -12.33 23.96
CA TYR A 134 5.98 -11.78 25.13
C TYR A 134 5.10 -11.98 26.37
N ASN A 135 5.73 -12.49 27.43
CA ASN A 135 5.14 -12.54 28.76
C ASN A 135 6.24 -12.19 29.78
N PRO A 136 5.97 -11.35 30.80
CA PRO A 136 6.97 -11.02 31.82
C PRO A 136 7.43 -12.22 32.64
N LYS A 137 6.68 -13.33 32.65
CA LYS A 137 7.06 -14.60 33.26
C LYS A 137 7.18 -15.69 32.20
N TYR A 138 8.05 -16.66 32.44
CA TYR A 138 8.05 -17.86 31.62
C TYR A 138 6.78 -18.67 31.92
N LEU A 139 5.92 -18.83 30.92
CA LEU A 139 4.75 -19.71 31.00
C LEU A 139 5.00 -20.99 30.18
N ASP A 140 5.46 -20.83 28.94
CA ASP A 140 5.81 -21.95 28.06
C ASP A 140 6.83 -21.54 26.99
N LYS A 141 7.12 -22.48 26.06
CA LYS A 141 8.12 -22.29 25.00
C LYS A 141 7.81 -21.15 24.03
N LEU A 142 6.56 -20.72 23.92
CA LEU A 142 6.05 -19.64 23.07
C LEU A 142 5.62 -18.38 23.86
N HIS A 143 5.39 -18.47 25.17
CA HIS A 143 4.99 -17.37 26.05
C HIS A 143 6.02 -17.13 27.16
N ASN A 144 6.98 -16.24 26.94
CA ASN A 144 8.04 -15.95 27.92
C ASN A 144 8.78 -14.63 27.59
N PRO A 145 9.69 -14.15 28.49
CA PRO A 145 10.28 -12.81 28.37
C PRO A 145 11.17 -12.58 27.14
N ARG A 146 11.67 -13.65 26.50
CA ARG A 146 12.58 -13.54 25.35
C ARG A 146 11.88 -13.14 24.06
N PHE A 147 10.56 -13.25 24.02
CA PHE A 147 9.77 -12.93 22.84
C PHE A 147 9.37 -11.46 22.76
N TRP A 148 8.83 -11.11 21.60
CA TRP A 148 8.43 -9.75 21.25
C TRP A 148 6.97 -9.66 20.83
N GLY A 149 6.36 -10.73 20.31
CA GLY A 149 4.97 -10.64 19.83
C GLY A 149 3.97 -10.28 20.93
N GLN A 150 2.97 -9.46 20.58
CA GLN A 150 1.93 -8.95 21.50
C GLN A 150 2.50 -8.15 22.67
N CYS A 151 3.30 -7.14 22.37
CA CYS A 151 3.67 -6.15 23.36
C CYS A 151 3.69 -4.73 22.81
N VAL A 152 3.56 -3.78 23.75
CA VAL A 152 3.97 -2.40 23.55
C VAL A 152 5.30 -2.23 24.27
N ILE A 153 6.28 -1.64 23.60
CA ILE A 153 7.65 -1.52 24.06
C ILE A 153 7.94 -0.06 24.39
N ILE A 154 8.59 0.16 25.52
CA ILE A 154 9.19 1.44 25.90
C ILE A 154 10.66 1.24 26.23
N ASP A 155 11.49 2.24 25.91
CA ASP A 155 12.92 2.23 26.23
C ASP A 155 13.20 2.59 27.70
N GLN A 156 12.30 3.37 28.31
CA GLN A 156 12.35 3.85 29.69
C GLN A 156 10.94 4.26 30.13
N LYS A 157 10.73 4.43 31.44
CA LYS A 157 9.40 4.75 31.99
C LYS A 157 8.91 6.15 31.60
N ASP A 158 9.81 7.12 31.66
CA ASP A 158 9.48 8.53 31.50
C ASP A 158 10.59 9.28 30.74
N ILE A 159 10.22 10.36 30.08
CA ILE A 159 11.12 11.37 29.53
C ILE A 159 10.59 12.76 29.85
N GLU A 160 11.46 13.76 29.82
CA GLU A 160 11.03 15.16 29.88
C GLU A 160 10.36 15.54 28.55
N HIS A 161 9.04 15.71 28.59
CA HIS A 161 8.23 16.16 27.46
C HIS A 161 6.92 16.75 27.98
N PRO A 162 6.44 17.89 27.44
CA PRO A 162 5.31 18.63 28.01
C PRO A 162 3.98 17.87 28.01
N LEU A 163 3.73 17.04 26.98
CA LEU A 163 2.43 16.36 26.81
C LEU A 163 2.49 14.85 27.05
N PHE A 164 3.45 14.16 26.44
CA PHE A 164 3.50 12.70 26.36
C PHE A 164 4.72 12.08 27.07
N GLY A 165 5.21 12.71 28.14
CA GLY A 165 6.44 12.30 28.82
C GLY A 165 6.36 10.99 29.63
N ASN A 166 5.17 10.60 30.10
CA ASN A 166 4.98 9.37 30.88
C ASN A 166 4.69 8.17 29.96
N LEU A 167 5.76 7.52 29.50
CA LEU A 167 5.70 6.44 28.52
C LEU A 167 5.05 5.18 29.12
N GLU A 168 5.35 4.85 30.37
CA GLU A 168 4.76 3.69 31.06
C GLU A 168 3.23 3.80 31.11
N VAL A 169 2.68 4.93 31.55
CA VAL A 169 1.22 5.14 31.64
C VAL A 169 0.55 5.07 30.27
N MET A 170 1.14 5.70 29.25
CA MET A 170 0.56 5.67 27.90
C MET A 170 0.57 4.25 27.31
N ALA A 171 1.66 3.51 27.50
CA ALA A 171 1.78 2.15 27.01
C ALA A 171 0.84 1.19 27.76
N GLU A 172 0.72 1.31 29.08
CA GLU A 172 -0.23 0.53 29.88
C GLU A 172 -1.68 0.81 29.49
N SER A 173 -2.03 2.08 29.22
CA SER A 173 -3.34 2.47 28.72
C SER A 173 -3.64 1.80 27.36
N ALA A 174 -2.68 1.82 26.44
CA ALA A 174 -2.81 1.15 25.15
C ALA A 174 -2.96 -0.38 25.29
N VAL A 175 -2.13 -1.02 26.13
CA VAL A 175 -2.22 -2.44 26.44
C VAL A 175 -3.59 -2.80 27.03
N LYS A 176 -4.09 -2.02 27.98
CA LYS A 176 -5.42 -2.22 28.58
C LYS A 176 -6.52 -2.10 27.53
N LYS A 177 -6.43 -1.10 26.65
CA LYS A 177 -7.44 -0.87 25.60
C LYS A 177 -7.50 -2.04 24.62
N VAL A 178 -6.35 -2.50 24.13
CA VAL A 178 -6.29 -3.64 23.20
C VAL A 178 -6.72 -4.94 23.87
N ASN A 179 -6.33 -5.16 25.13
CA ASN A 179 -6.74 -6.34 25.88
C ASN A 179 -8.26 -6.43 26.14
N ALA A 180 -8.98 -5.31 26.12
CA ALA A 180 -10.43 -5.29 26.20
C ALA A 180 -11.13 -5.71 24.89
N GLY A 181 -10.40 -5.75 23.77
CA GLY A 181 -10.91 -6.07 22.45
C GLY A 181 -10.25 -7.29 21.80
N LEU A 182 -9.63 -8.20 22.55
CA LEU A 182 -8.89 -9.32 21.96
C LEU A 182 -9.77 -10.21 21.07
N LEU A 183 -9.21 -10.69 19.96
CA LEU A 183 -9.85 -11.71 19.13
C LEU A 183 -9.92 -13.06 19.87
N LYS A 184 -8.88 -13.35 20.67
CA LYS A 184 -8.81 -14.50 21.55
C LYS A 184 -8.11 -14.11 22.85
N LYS A 185 -8.53 -14.69 23.97
CA LYS A 185 -7.91 -14.44 25.29
C LYS A 185 -6.40 -14.73 25.32
N SER A 186 -5.93 -15.66 24.49
CA SER A 186 -4.50 -16.01 24.35
C SER A 186 -3.66 -14.90 23.73
N ASP A 187 -4.27 -13.97 23.01
CA ASP A 187 -3.56 -12.95 22.22
C ASP A 187 -3.17 -11.72 23.08
N LYS A 188 -3.09 -11.93 24.40
CA LYS A 188 -2.95 -10.88 25.39
C LYS A 188 -1.68 -10.06 25.17
N PHE A 189 -1.84 -8.74 25.14
CA PHE A 189 -0.76 -7.78 25.13
C PHE A 189 -0.18 -7.54 26.52
N HIS A 190 1.12 -7.26 26.56
CA HIS A 190 1.82 -6.80 27.77
C HIS A 190 2.70 -5.58 27.47
N LEU A 191 3.03 -4.81 28.50
CA LEU A 191 4.09 -3.81 28.41
C LEU A 191 5.46 -4.48 28.56
N LYS A 192 6.39 -4.16 27.66
CA LYS A 192 7.81 -4.53 27.77
C LYS A 192 8.65 -3.27 27.89
N ASN A 193 9.22 -3.04 29.06
CA ASN A 193 10.22 -1.99 29.27
C ASN A 193 11.61 -2.60 29.07
N THR A 194 12.33 -2.18 28.05
CA THR A 194 13.69 -2.69 27.75
C THR A 194 14.75 -2.08 28.66
N ARG A 195 14.42 -1.00 29.38
CA ARG A 195 15.37 -0.28 30.25
C ARG A 195 16.66 0.03 29.50
N THR A 196 16.53 0.56 28.28
CA THR A 196 17.61 0.61 27.29
C THR A 196 18.85 1.31 27.85
N ARG A 197 18.66 2.41 28.60
CA ARG A 197 19.74 3.17 29.25
C ARG A 197 20.49 2.39 30.35
N GLU A 198 19.91 1.32 30.89
CA GLU A 198 20.45 0.53 31.99
C GLU A 198 21.36 -0.62 31.49
N GLY A 199 21.56 -0.79 30.17
CA GLY A 199 22.54 -1.73 29.62
C GLY A 199 22.10 -2.56 28.41
N ASP A 200 21.00 -2.26 27.74
CA ASP A 200 20.60 -2.97 26.50
C ASP A 200 21.28 -2.35 25.27
N HIS A 201 22.55 -2.72 25.06
CA HIS A 201 23.39 -2.20 23.97
C HIS A 201 22.83 -2.45 22.56
N GLU A 202 21.94 -3.43 22.40
CA GLU A 202 21.29 -3.67 21.11
C GLU A 202 20.14 -2.69 20.88
N MET A 203 19.35 -2.40 21.92
CA MET A 203 18.30 -1.37 21.85
C MET A 203 18.86 0.05 21.78
N GLU A 204 20.08 0.30 22.25
CA GLU A 204 20.76 1.59 22.10
C GLU A 204 20.95 2.03 20.64
N LYS A 205 20.88 1.08 19.70
CA LYS A 205 21.04 1.29 18.27
C LYS A 205 19.70 1.40 17.51
N SER A 206 18.59 1.35 18.23
CA SER A 206 17.23 1.30 17.67
C SER A 206 16.63 2.67 17.35
N LEU A 207 15.59 2.65 16.51
CA LEU A 207 14.84 3.85 16.12
C LEU A 207 14.16 4.52 17.32
N THR A 208 13.48 3.75 18.18
CA THR A 208 12.73 4.31 19.32
C THR A 208 13.68 4.93 20.34
N TYR A 209 14.83 4.30 20.59
CA TYR A 209 15.82 4.88 21.47
C TYR A 209 16.48 6.14 20.89
N PHE A 210 16.69 6.20 19.56
CA PHE A 210 17.12 7.43 18.92
C PHE A 210 16.10 8.56 19.13
N ALA A 211 14.80 8.29 18.97
CA ALA A 211 13.75 9.27 19.23
C ALA A 211 13.76 9.73 20.70
N VAL A 212 13.84 8.81 21.65
CA VAL A 212 13.92 9.10 23.10
C VAL A 212 15.13 9.96 23.45
N ARG A 213 16.30 9.72 22.85
CA ARG A 213 17.50 10.56 23.07
C ARG A 213 17.37 11.97 22.50
N HIS A 214 16.43 12.21 21.59
CA HIS A 214 16.12 13.53 21.03
C HIS A 214 14.85 14.13 21.64
N GLY A 215 14.47 13.69 22.84
CA GLY A 215 13.33 14.25 23.57
C GLY A 215 11.98 13.90 22.96
N LYS A 216 11.90 12.90 22.08
CA LYS A 216 10.64 12.46 21.47
C LYS A 216 10.09 11.21 22.17
N PRO A 217 8.89 11.27 22.77
CA PRO A 217 8.15 10.11 23.24
C PRO A 217 8.08 9.04 22.15
N ALA A 218 8.49 7.81 22.45
CA ALA A 218 8.56 6.76 21.44
C ALA A 218 8.19 5.38 21.96
N PHE A 219 7.51 4.61 21.10
CA PHE A 219 7.01 3.28 21.43
C PHE A 219 7.26 2.30 20.29
N GLY A 220 7.68 1.09 20.66
CA GLY A 220 7.63 -0.07 19.75
C GLY A 220 6.29 -0.77 19.89
N ILE A 221 5.72 -1.24 18.78
CA ILE A 221 4.49 -2.04 18.79
C ILE A 221 4.78 -3.33 18.05
N GLU A 222 4.51 -4.46 18.69
CA GLU A 222 4.84 -5.79 18.18
C GLU A 222 3.60 -6.67 18.09
N ALA A 223 3.24 -7.09 16.87
CA ALA A 223 2.25 -8.15 16.66
C ALA A 223 2.94 -9.51 16.51
N SER A 224 2.36 -10.60 17.00
CA SER A 224 3.03 -11.91 16.90
C SER A 224 3.16 -12.39 15.44
N LYS A 225 4.37 -12.82 15.04
CA LYS A 225 4.64 -13.53 13.78
C LYS A 225 3.84 -14.84 13.67
N SER A 226 3.31 -15.36 14.76
CA SER A 226 2.44 -16.55 14.78
C SER A 226 1.11 -16.32 14.05
N PHE A 227 0.70 -15.07 13.86
CA PHE A 227 -0.55 -14.74 13.17
C PHE A 227 -0.37 -14.52 11.68
N ARG A 228 -1.49 -14.60 10.94
CA ARG A 228 -1.56 -14.13 9.54
C ARG A 228 -1.61 -12.61 9.49
N THR A 229 -1.14 -12.02 8.38
CA THR A 229 -1.04 -10.56 8.22
C THR A 229 -2.29 -9.78 8.64
N PRO A 230 -3.54 -10.12 8.23
CA PRO A 230 -4.70 -9.32 8.64
C PRO A 230 -4.93 -9.29 10.16
N THR A 231 -4.59 -10.35 10.87
CA THR A 231 -4.65 -10.41 12.34
C THR A 231 -3.52 -9.60 12.97
N ARG A 232 -2.31 -9.60 12.39
CA ARG A 232 -1.22 -8.72 12.85
C ARG A 232 -1.61 -7.26 12.67
N THR A 233 -2.12 -6.91 11.49
CA THR A 233 -2.62 -5.58 11.15
C THR A 233 -3.73 -5.13 12.10
N TYR A 234 -4.69 -6.02 12.43
CA TYR A 234 -5.73 -5.75 13.42
C TYR A 234 -5.15 -5.28 14.77
N TYR A 235 -4.17 -6.01 15.29
CA TYR A 235 -3.57 -5.66 16.58
C TYR A 235 -2.74 -4.37 16.51
N HIS A 236 -1.98 -4.17 15.43
CA HIS A 236 -1.28 -2.91 15.18
C HIS A 236 -2.24 -1.71 15.16
N LEU A 237 -3.31 -1.78 14.36
CA LEU A 237 -4.32 -0.73 14.28
C LEU A 237 -5.01 -0.50 15.63
N SER A 238 -5.30 -1.56 16.39
CA SER A 238 -5.92 -1.45 17.70
C SER A 238 -5.03 -0.67 18.70
N VAL A 239 -3.71 -0.93 18.69
CA VAL A 239 -2.76 -0.17 19.53
C VAL A 239 -2.61 1.26 19.01
N LEU A 240 -2.43 1.44 17.69
CA LEU A 240 -2.32 2.75 17.03
C LEU A 240 -3.50 3.65 17.38
N GLU A 241 -4.73 3.18 17.19
CA GLU A 241 -5.95 3.93 17.51
C GLU A 241 -6.01 4.35 18.98
N SER A 242 -5.44 3.55 19.89
CA SER A 242 -5.33 3.93 21.30
C SER A 242 -4.36 5.09 21.51
N PHE A 243 -3.21 5.09 20.83
CA PHE A 243 -2.27 6.21 20.91
C PHE A 243 -2.81 7.48 20.24
N LEU A 244 -3.46 7.36 19.07
CA LEU A 244 -4.13 8.49 18.41
C LEU A 244 -5.13 9.16 19.36
N LYS A 245 -6.01 8.36 19.99
CA LYS A 245 -7.01 8.87 20.96
C LYS A 245 -6.37 9.49 22.19
N GLN A 246 -5.29 8.91 22.72
CA GLN A 246 -4.55 9.48 23.86
C GLN A 246 -3.92 10.83 23.53
N ALA A 247 -3.48 11.03 22.28
CA ALA A 247 -2.99 12.32 21.80
C ALA A 247 -4.12 13.30 21.40
N GLY A 248 -5.40 12.92 21.53
CA GLY A 248 -6.52 13.76 21.12
C GLY A 248 -6.70 13.90 19.61
N ILE A 249 -6.12 12.98 18.83
CA ILE A 249 -6.31 12.89 17.37
C ILE A 249 -7.66 12.23 17.10
N GLU A 250 -8.49 12.89 16.29
CA GLU A 250 -9.78 12.37 15.85
C GLU A 250 -9.67 11.84 14.42
N PHE A 251 -10.31 10.71 14.16
CA PHE A 251 -10.23 10.03 12.87
C PHE A 251 -11.48 9.21 12.58
N SER A 252 -11.72 8.97 11.29
CA SER A 252 -12.67 8.00 10.78
C SER A 252 -11.93 6.95 9.93
N ARG A 253 -12.58 5.82 9.67
CA ARG A 253 -12.08 4.77 8.76
C ARG A 253 -13.24 4.11 8.02
N ASP A 254 -12.99 3.69 6.78
CA ASP A 254 -14.01 3.19 5.84
C ASP A 254 -14.26 1.66 5.91
N PHE A 255 -13.70 0.98 6.92
CA PHE A 255 -13.83 -0.46 7.12
C PHE A 255 -14.22 -0.78 8.58
N ASP A 256 -14.48 -2.05 8.89
CA ASP A 256 -14.72 -2.52 10.26
C ASP A 256 -13.48 -3.11 10.92
N MET A 257 -13.33 -2.95 12.25
CA MET A 257 -12.14 -3.41 12.97
C MET A 257 -12.25 -4.92 13.24
N ASN A 258 -12.04 -5.72 12.21
CA ASN A 258 -11.94 -7.18 12.29
C ASN A 258 -11.04 -7.74 11.16
N PRO A 259 -10.44 -8.93 11.31
CA PRO A 259 -9.49 -9.46 10.33
C PRO A 259 -10.04 -9.65 8.91
N ARG A 260 -11.36 -9.89 8.75
CA ARG A 260 -11.98 -10.07 7.43
C ARG A 260 -12.07 -8.75 6.69
N SER A 261 -12.64 -7.72 7.32
CA SER A 261 -12.78 -6.38 6.74
C SER A 261 -11.40 -5.75 6.48
N ILE A 262 -10.44 -5.94 7.40
CA ILE A 262 -9.04 -5.52 7.20
C ILE A 262 -8.43 -6.20 5.98
N LYS A 263 -8.60 -7.53 5.82
CA LYS A 263 -8.10 -8.24 4.65
C LYS A 263 -8.69 -7.67 3.35
N GLN A 264 -9.99 -7.36 3.36
CA GLN A 264 -10.67 -6.78 2.21
C GLN A 264 -10.07 -5.40 1.89
N ALA A 265 -10.07 -4.48 2.84
CA ALA A 265 -9.52 -3.13 2.66
C ALA A 265 -8.06 -3.16 2.18
N MET A 266 -7.23 -4.03 2.77
CA MET A 266 -5.83 -4.17 2.34
C MET A 266 -5.66 -4.56 0.88
N PHE A 267 -6.48 -5.48 0.35
CA PHE A 267 -6.23 -6.17 -0.93
C PHE A 267 -7.28 -5.91 -2.00
N SER A 268 -8.15 -4.92 -1.82
CA SER A 268 -9.09 -4.44 -2.84
C SER A 268 -8.70 -3.08 -3.38
N GLN A 269 -9.16 -2.78 -4.60
CA GLN A 269 -8.93 -1.51 -5.30
C GLN A 269 -7.43 -1.21 -5.46
N VAL A 270 -6.64 -2.25 -5.70
CA VAL A 270 -5.21 -2.14 -5.97
C VAL A 270 -5.04 -1.91 -7.47
N THR A 271 -4.61 -0.71 -7.86
CA THR A 271 -4.40 -0.34 -9.26
C THR A 271 -3.03 0.28 -9.46
N LEU A 272 -2.45 0.00 -10.62
CA LEU A 272 -1.24 0.65 -11.09
C LEU A 272 -1.54 1.32 -12.42
N ALA A 273 -1.20 2.59 -12.54
CA ALA A 273 -1.36 3.37 -13.76
C ALA A 273 -0.01 3.80 -14.33
N LEU A 274 0.05 3.88 -15.65
CA LEU A 274 1.18 4.35 -16.44
C LEU A 274 0.67 5.41 -17.42
N TYR A 275 1.58 6.24 -17.90
CA TYR A 275 1.31 7.25 -18.93
C TYR A 275 0.19 8.24 -18.55
N GLY A 276 0.23 8.76 -17.32
CA GLY A 276 -0.77 9.70 -16.84
C GLY A 276 -2.18 9.11 -16.82
N GLY A 277 -2.29 7.82 -16.46
CA GLY A 277 -3.56 7.11 -16.38
C GLY A 277 -3.94 6.31 -17.63
N LYS A 278 -3.40 6.60 -18.82
CA LYS A 278 -3.89 6.00 -20.08
C LYS A 278 -3.64 4.49 -20.23
N LEU A 279 -2.83 3.90 -19.37
CA LEU A 279 -2.79 2.47 -19.13
C LEU A 279 -3.02 2.24 -17.64
N GLN A 280 -4.13 1.59 -17.30
CA GLN A 280 -4.45 1.20 -15.92
C GLN A 280 -4.56 -0.32 -15.80
N LEU A 281 -3.98 -0.88 -14.74
CA LEU A 281 -4.08 -2.29 -14.40
C LEU A 281 -4.89 -2.46 -13.11
N ASP A 282 -5.92 -3.30 -13.16
CA ASP A 282 -6.59 -3.83 -11.97
C ASP A 282 -5.81 -5.04 -11.43
N LEU A 283 -5.37 -4.96 -10.18
CA LEU A 283 -4.45 -5.92 -9.56
C LEU A 283 -5.10 -6.82 -8.52
N ASP A 284 -6.39 -6.66 -8.22
CA ASP A 284 -7.09 -7.40 -7.17
C ASP A 284 -7.09 -8.92 -7.44
N ASN A 285 -7.35 -9.31 -8.68
CA ASN A 285 -7.40 -10.70 -9.13
C ASN A 285 -6.49 -10.99 -10.33
N VAL A 286 -5.42 -10.20 -10.50
CA VAL A 286 -4.52 -10.28 -11.66
C VAL A 286 -3.86 -11.64 -11.83
N ARG A 287 -3.62 -12.04 -13.08
CA ARG A 287 -2.84 -13.23 -13.44
C ARG A 287 -1.38 -13.06 -13.03
N LYS A 288 -0.70 -14.19 -12.81
CA LYS A 288 0.73 -14.21 -12.44
C LYS A 288 1.64 -13.59 -13.51
N TYR A 289 1.26 -13.70 -14.77
CA TYR A 289 2.00 -13.15 -15.91
C TYR A 289 1.03 -12.41 -16.82
N LEU A 290 1.39 -11.18 -17.20
CA LEU A 290 0.72 -10.41 -18.23
C LEU A 290 1.68 -10.28 -19.41
N ASN A 291 1.31 -10.86 -20.55
CA ASN A 291 2.14 -10.86 -21.76
C ASN A 291 1.83 -9.68 -22.66
N TYR A 292 2.83 -9.23 -23.42
CA TYR A 292 2.69 -8.17 -24.42
C TYR A 292 2.09 -6.89 -23.84
N VAL A 293 2.51 -6.50 -22.64
CA VAL A 293 2.01 -5.26 -22.00
C VAL A 293 2.67 -4.07 -22.71
N PRO A 294 1.92 -3.10 -23.26
CA PRO A 294 2.51 -1.95 -23.94
C PRO A 294 3.33 -1.08 -23.00
N MET A 295 4.66 -1.12 -23.16
CA MET A 295 5.60 -0.46 -22.26
C MET A 295 6.55 0.47 -23.02
N ASN A 296 7.00 1.54 -22.38
CA ASN A 296 8.07 2.40 -22.88
C ASN A 296 9.18 2.42 -21.83
N LYS A 297 10.39 2.02 -22.22
CA LYS A 297 11.53 1.90 -21.28
C LYS A 297 11.83 3.21 -20.54
N SER A 298 11.71 4.35 -21.22
CA SER A 298 12.00 5.66 -20.64
C SER A 298 10.90 6.18 -19.70
N LEU A 299 9.69 5.62 -19.79
CA LEU A 299 8.54 6.01 -18.97
C LEU A 299 8.17 4.95 -17.92
N ALA A 300 8.84 3.80 -17.90
CA ALA A 300 8.51 2.71 -16.97
C ALA A 300 8.70 3.08 -15.50
N SER A 301 9.59 4.02 -15.19
CA SER A 301 9.76 4.55 -13.83
C SER A 301 8.70 5.58 -13.44
N LYS A 302 7.83 6.00 -14.37
CA LYS A 302 6.76 6.99 -14.16
C LYS A 302 5.41 6.28 -14.07
N PHE A 303 5.14 5.70 -12.90
CA PHE A 303 3.88 5.03 -12.60
C PHE A 303 3.19 5.67 -11.39
N GLU A 304 1.88 5.49 -11.34
CA GLU A 304 1.02 5.90 -10.24
C GLU A 304 0.49 4.64 -9.54
N ALA A 305 0.61 4.62 -8.22
CA ALA A 305 0.20 3.49 -7.39
C ALA A 305 -0.99 3.92 -6.52
N SER A 306 -2.07 3.12 -6.53
CA SER A 306 -3.24 3.45 -5.70
C SER A 306 -3.02 3.31 -4.20
N LYS A 307 -1.95 2.61 -3.79
CA LYS A 307 -1.61 2.34 -2.39
C LYS A 307 -0.10 2.51 -2.14
N PRO A 308 0.30 2.96 -0.94
CA PRO A 308 1.70 3.34 -0.67
C PRO A 308 2.69 2.17 -0.62
N LEU A 309 2.20 0.93 -0.50
CA LEU A 309 3.04 -0.28 -0.53
C LEU A 309 3.11 -0.93 -1.93
N LEU A 310 2.43 -0.37 -2.92
CA LEU A 310 2.43 -0.87 -4.29
C LEU A 310 3.60 -0.24 -5.06
N THR A 311 4.41 -1.06 -5.70
CA THR A 311 5.54 -0.60 -6.51
C THR A 311 5.79 -1.53 -7.69
N MET A 312 6.46 -1.02 -8.72
CA MET A 312 6.93 -1.77 -9.86
C MET A 312 8.46 -1.71 -9.89
N VAL A 313 9.10 -2.86 -10.10
CA VAL A 313 10.56 -2.98 -10.14
C VAL A 313 11.01 -3.71 -11.41
N ASP A 314 12.20 -3.36 -11.87
CA ASP A 314 12.87 -4.04 -12.97
C ASP A 314 13.13 -5.51 -12.65
N ALA A 315 13.01 -6.35 -13.68
CA ALA A 315 13.34 -7.75 -13.65
C ALA A 315 13.98 -8.17 -15.00
N PRO A 316 14.72 -9.29 -15.06
CA PRO A 316 15.44 -9.68 -16.28
C PRO A 316 14.61 -9.73 -17.58
N ASN A 317 13.33 -10.09 -17.47
CA ASN A 317 12.43 -10.26 -18.62
C ASN A 317 11.28 -9.22 -18.65
N GLY A 318 11.41 -8.10 -17.95
CA GLY A 318 10.35 -7.09 -17.86
C GLY A 318 10.26 -6.47 -16.47
N TYR A 319 9.06 -6.47 -15.89
CA TYR A 319 8.81 -5.81 -14.61
C TYR A 319 8.03 -6.72 -13.66
N LYS A 320 8.21 -6.50 -12.36
CA LYS A 320 7.40 -7.14 -11.32
C LYS A 320 6.64 -6.09 -10.54
N ILE A 321 5.35 -6.35 -10.32
CA ILE A 321 4.51 -5.51 -9.46
C ILE A 321 4.40 -6.18 -8.09
N TYR A 322 4.83 -5.45 -7.06
CA TYR A 322 4.77 -5.87 -5.67
C TYR A 322 3.76 -5.02 -4.90
N TYR A 323 2.97 -5.65 -4.05
CA TYR A 323 2.23 -4.97 -3.00
C TYR A 323 2.70 -5.47 -1.63
N GLY A 324 3.42 -4.61 -0.92
CA GLY A 324 4.23 -5.00 0.22
C GLY A 324 5.19 -6.11 -0.18
N ASN A 325 5.15 -7.23 0.53
CA ASN A 325 6.02 -8.38 0.28
C ASN A 325 5.43 -9.41 -0.70
N ARG A 326 4.32 -9.09 -1.38
CA ARG A 326 3.63 -9.99 -2.31
C ARG A 326 3.89 -9.56 -3.75
N ASN A 327 4.50 -10.43 -4.55
CA ASN A 327 4.51 -10.28 -6.01
C ASN A 327 3.09 -10.57 -6.53
N LEU A 328 2.43 -9.54 -7.07
CA LEU A 328 1.08 -9.66 -7.64
C LEU A 328 1.12 -10.20 -9.06
N THR A 329 1.98 -9.64 -9.91
CA THR A 329 2.11 -10.04 -11.32
C THR A 329 3.49 -9.69 -11.89
N ASN A 330 3.86 -10.39 -12.96
CA ASN A 330 5.04 -10.13 -13.77
C ASN A 330 4.57 -9.58 -15.13
N LEU A 331 4.99 -8.37 -15.46
CA LEU A 331 4.73 -7.76 -16.75
C LEU A 331 5.82 -8.19 -17.73
N LEU A 332 5.42 -8.84 -18.80
CA LEU A 332 6.28 -9.17 -19.93
C LEU A 332 5.98 -8.13 -21.03
N PRO A 333 6.84 -7.11 -21.17
CA PRO A 333 6.55 -5.94 -21.99
C PRO A 333 6.61 -6.26 -23.48
N GLN A 334 5.80 -5.54 -24.24
CA GLN A 334 6.09 -5.23 -25.65
C GLN A 334 6.39 -3.73 -25.72
N PHE A 335 7.55 -3.39 -26.28
CA PHE A 335 8.03 -2.01 -26.23
C PHE A 335 7.51 -1.17 -27.38
N PHE A 336 6.99 0.02 -27.05
CA PHE A 336 6.47 0.99 -28.00
C PHE A 336 6.94 2.40 -27.66
N GLU A 337 6.99 3.27 -28.66
CA GLU A 337 6.86 4.71 -28.41
C GLU A 337 5.46 5.01 -27.88
N PHE A 338 5.36 6.03 -27.03
CA PHE A 338 4.08 6.46 -26.48
C PHE A 338 3.56 7.68 -27.23
N ASP A 339 2.29 7.64 -27.58
CA ASP A 339 1.56 8.71 -28.24
C ASP A 339 0.45 9.24 -27.32
N ASP A 340 0.65 10.45 -26.81
CA ASP A 340 -0.28 11.05 -25.84
C ASP A 340 -1.47 11.79 -26.48
N SER A 341 -1.66 11.70 -27.80
CA SER A 341 -2.67 12.52 -28.49
C SER A 341 -4.12 12.04 -28.34
N LEU A 342 -4.35 10.78 -27.94
CA LEU A 342 -5.69 10.22 -27.80
C LEU A 342 -6.15 10.25 -26.33
N SER A 343 -7.31 10.85 -26.06
CA SER A 343 -7.88 10.98 -24.71
C SER A 343 -8.98 9.96 -24.40
N SER A 344 -9.75 9.55 -25.41
CA SER A 344 -10.96 8.74 -25.26
C SER A 344 -11.27 7.92 -26.52
N LEU A 345 -12.17 6.94 -26.38
CA LEU A 345 -12.73 6.13 -27.46
C LEU A 345 -14.26 6.23 -27.44
N GLN A 346 -14.89 6.15 -28.61
CA GLN A 346 -16.32 5.86 -28.69
C GLN A 346 -16.51 4.35 -28.64
N VAL A 347 -17.27 3.88 -27.66
CA VAL A 347 -17.54 2.46 -27.41
C VAL A 347 -19.04 2.27 -27.29
N VAL A 348 -19.58 1.28 -27.98
CA VAL A 348 -20.95 0.81 -27.77
C VAL A 348 -20.91 -0.34 -26.78
N VAL A 349 -21.58 -0.20 -25.64
CA VAL A 349 -21.71 -1.25 -24.62
C VAL A 349 -23.18 -1.59 -24.47
N ASP A 350 -23.52 -2.86 -24.70
CA ASP A 350 -24.89 -3.38 -24.56
C ASP A 350 -25.94 -2.51 -25.28
N GLY A 351 -25.61 -2.08 -26.50
CA GLY A 351 -26.45 -1.24 -27.36
C GLY A 351 -26.42 0.26 -27.06
N ARG A 352 -25.65 0.72 -26.05
CA ARG A 352 -25.53 2.15 -25.70
C ARG A 352 -24.16 2.70 -26.09
N SER A 353 -24.15 3.73 -26.92
CA SER A 353 -22.92 4.46 -27.28
C SER A 353 -22.48 5.36 -26.12
N GLN A 354 -21.20 5.33 -25.79
CA GLN A 354 -20.60 6.19 -24.77
C GLN A 354 -19.15 6.54 -25.12
N GLU A 355 -18.74 7.74 -24.72
CA GLU A 355 -17.34 8.15 -24.78
C GLU A 355 -16.60 7.65 -23.54
N VAL A 356 -15.53 6.91 -23.74
CA VAL A 356 -14.77 6.22 -22.70
C VAL A 356 -13.36 6.81 -22.64
N PRO A 357 -12.98 7.49 -21.55
CA PRO A 357 -11.61 7.96 -21.37
C PRO A 357 -10.60 6.80 -21.36
N MET A 358 -9.41 7.03 -21.89
CA MET A 358 -8.30 6.08 -21.77
C MET A 358 -7.96 5.83 -20.30
N GLY A 359 -7.52 4.62 -19.97
CA GLY A 359 -7.20 4.24 -18.60
C GLY A 359 -8.37 3.75 -17.77
N THR A 360 -9.59 3.76 -18.32
CA THR A 360 -10.78 3.38 -17.56
C THR A 360 -11.10 1.88 -17.69
N ILE A 361 -11.91 1.39 -16.76
CA ILE A 361 -12.52 0.07 -16.81
C ILE A 361 -14.01 0.25 -17.08
N ILE A 362 -14.52 -0.37 -18.14
CA ILE A 362 -15.94 -0.39 -18.47
C ILE A 362 -16.53 -1.77 -18.16
N ASP A 363 -17.70 -1.77 -17.51
CA ASP A 363 -18.48 -2.97 -17.26
C ASP A 363 -19.35 -3.30 -18.46
N VAL A 364 -19.35 -4.58 -18.87
CA VAL A 364 -20.10 -5.08 -20.03
C VAL A 364 -20.91 -6.29 -19.59
N ASP A 365 -22.22 -6.27 -19.81
CA ASP A 365 -23.10 -7.38 -19.44
C ASP A 365 -23.12 -8.46 -20.52
N SER A 366 -23.21 -8.07 -21.80
CA SER A 366 -23.36 -9.02 -22.91
C SER A 366 -22.32 -8.81 -24.02
N HIS A 367 -22.18 -7.59 -24.55
CA HIS A 367 -21.31 -7.32 -25.69
C HIS A 367 -20.85 -5.87 -25.76
N PHE A 368 -19.75 -5.65 -26.47
CA PHE A 368 -19.27 -4.31 -26.79
C PHE A 368 -18.76 -4.24 -28.24
N SER A 369 -18.62 -3.03 -28.76
CA SER A 369 -17.85 -2.72 -29.97
C SER A 369 -17.14 -1.39 -29.80
N VAL A 370 -15.98 -1.24 -30.42
CA VAL A 370 -15.24 0.03 -30.44
C VAL A 370 -15.33 0.65 -31.82
N ASN A 371 -15.80 1.88 -31.89
CA ASN A 371 -15.96 2.57 -33.18
C ASN A 371 -14.61 2.79 -33.85
N SER A 372 -14.56 2.68 -35.18
CA SER A 372 -13.35 3.04 -35.92
C SER A 372 -12.99 4.52 -35.73
N LEU A 373 -11.69 4.79 -35.65
CA LEU A 373 -11.15 6.12 -35.50
C LEU A 373 -10.05 6.34 -36.53
N LYS A 374 -10.18 7.39 -37.36
CA LYS A 374 -9.25 7.67 -38.45
C LYS A 374 -7.82 7.84 -37.91
N GLY A 375 -6.89 7.08 -38.48
CA GLY A 375 -5.47 7.12 -38.11
C GLY A 375 -5.09 6.24 -36.91
N TYR A 376 -6.05 5.53 -36.33
CA TYR A 376 -5.80 4.62 -35.22
C TYR A 376 -6.22 3.19 -35.54
N ARG A 377 -5.48 2.24 -34.97
CA ARG A 377 -5.80 0.81 -34.97
C ARG A 377 -6.20 0.40 -33.56
N VAL A 378 -7.33 -0.29 -33.45
CA VAL A 378 -7.78 -0.95 -32.21
C VAL A 378 -7.31 -2.40 -32.23
N ASN A 379 -6.89 -2.90 -31.07
CA ASN A 379 -6.49 -4.28 -30.83
C ASN A 379 -7.19 -4.78 -29.56
N ILE A 380 -8.14 -5.69 -29.72
CA ILE A 380 -8.90 -6.33 -28.65
C ILE A 380 -8.17 -7.61 -28.26
N ILE A 381 -7.41 -7.53 -27.16
CA ILE A 381 -6.53 -8.62 -26.75
C ILE A 381 -7.34 -9.86 -26.35
N GLY A 382 -7.18 -10.92 -27.15
CA GLY A 382 -7.89 -12.20 -26.98
C GLY A 382 -8.96 -12.45 -28.05
N TYR A 383 -9.30 -11.45 -28.85
CA TYR A 383 -10.14 -11.57 -30.05
C TYR A 383 -9.27 -11.82 -31.29
N VAL A 384 -9.84 -12.44 -32.31
CA VAL A 384 -9.24 -12.54 -33.65
C VAL A 384 -10.34 -12.29 -34.66
N ALA A 385 -10.25 -11.17 -35.38
CA ALA A 385 -11.20 -10.87 -36.44
C ALA A 385 -11.17 -11.94 -37.55
N PRO A 386 -12.33 -12.34 -38.10
CA PRO A 386 -12.39 -13.18 -39.29
C PRO A 386 -11.53 -12.59 -40.41
N ASN A 387 -10.80 -13.45 -41.13
CA ASN A 387 -9.92 -13.07 -42.24
C ASN A 387 -8.84 -12.01 -41.90
N LYS A 388 -8.46 -11.86 -40.62
CA LYS A 388 -7.52 -10.81 -40.16
C LYS A 388 -8.01 -9.40 -40.47
N GLY A 389 -9.33 -9.19 -40.42
CA GLY A 389 -9.97 -7.88 -40.58
C GLY A 389 -9.68 -6.92 -39.44
N ALA A 390 -10.28 -5.73 -39.51
CA ALA A 390 -10.22 -4.76 -38.42
C ALA A 390 -10.97 -5.26 -37.17
N GLU A 391 -10.48 -4.87 -36.00
CA GLU A 391 -11.12 -5.17 -34.71
C GLU A 391 -11.92 -3.97 -34.16
N SER A 392 -12.10 -2.94 -34.99
CA SER A 392 -13.07 -1.85 -34.79
C SER A 392 -14.37 -2.15 -35.53
N ASP A 393 -15.48 -1.57 -35.07
CA ASP A 393 -16.82 -1.73 -35.63
C ASP A 393 -17.32 -3.20 -35.67
N VAL A 394 -16.75 -4.06 -34.81
CA VAL A 394 -17.16 -5.45 -34.64
C VAL A 394 -17.78 -5.66 -33.27
N LEU A 395 -18.88 -6.42 -33.22
CA LEU A 395 -19.52 -6.82 -31.97
C LEU A 395 -18.73 -7.97 -31.35
N VAL A 396 -18.27 -7.79 -30.11
CA VAL A 396 -17.47 -8.76 -29.36
C VAL A 396 -18.17 -9.14 -28.07
N ARG A 397 -18.33 -10.46 -27.86
CA ARG A 397 -18.84 -11.08 -26.63
C ARG A 397 -17.71 -11.75 -25.87
N LYS A 398 -17.99 -12.11 -24.63
CA LYS A 398 -17.05 -12.87 -23.81
C LYS A 398 -16.63 -14.20 -24.44
N GLU A 399 -17.56 -14.88 -25.12
CA GLU A 399 -17.33 -16.16 -25.80
C GLU A 399 -16.38 -16.06 -27.01
N ASP A 400 -16.25 -14.86 -27.59
CA ASP A 400 -15.34 -14.59 -28.71
C ASP A 400 -13.89 -14.37 -28.23
N LEU A 401 -13.67 -14.24 -26.92
CA LEU A 401 -12.39 -13.91 -26.32
C LEU A 401 -11.70 -15.15 -25.73
N THR A 402 -10.45 -15.36 -26.12
CA THR A 402 -9.65 -16.46 -25.59
C THR A 402 -9.22 -16.16 -24.13
N THR A 403 -9.78 -16.91 -23.18
CA THR A 403 -9.62 -16.73 -21.72
C THR A 403 -8.19 -16.54 -21.22
N ARG A 404 -7.19 -17.17 -21.86
CA ARG A 404 -5.78 -17.05 -21.44
C ARG A 404 -5.21 -15.64 -21.56
N PHE A 405 -5.84 -14.78 -22.35
CA PHE A 405 -5.42 -13.39 -22.57
C PHE A 405 -6.09 -12.39 -21.61
N SER A 406 -7.01 -12.84 -20.76
CA SER A 406 -7.58 -11.96 -19.73
C SER A 406 -6.51 -11.49 -18.74
N LEU A 407 -6.68 -10.31 -18.17
CA LEU A 407 -5.81 -9.77 -17.12
C LEU A 407 -6.01 -10.47 -15.78
N ASP A 408 -7.23 -10.92 -15.51
CA ASP A 408 -7.63 -11.49 -14.24
C ASP A 408 -7.74 -13.03 -14.30
N LYS A 409 -7.62 -13.67 -13.14
CA LYS A 409 -7.74 -15.14 -13.02
C LYS A 409 -9.15 -15.64 -13.31
N SER A 410 -10.18 -14.80 -13.17
CA SER A 410 -11.57 -15.17 -13.48
C SER A 410 -11.94 -15.10 -14.97
N GLY A 411 -11.04 -14.64 -15.85
CA GLY A 411 -11.32 -14.64 -17.29
C GLY A 411 -12.34 -13.58 -17.71
N ARG A 412 -12.38 -12.44 -17.03
CA ARG A 412 -13.43 -11.42 -17.20
C ARG A 412 -12.92 -10.06 -17.68
N ILE A 413 -11.66 -9.74 -17.43
CA ILE A 413 -11.08 -8.44 -17.75
C ILE A 413 -10.15 -8.57 -18.95
N TYR A 414 -10.41 -7.84 -20.03
CA TYR A 414 -9.64 -7.87 -21.26
C TYR A 414 -9.16 -6.47 -21.64
N ARG A 415 -8.05 -6.40 -22.36
CA ARG A 415 -7.46 -5.14 -22.81
C ARG A 415 -8.01 -4.78 -24.18
N VAL A 416 -8.36 -3.52 -24.35
CA VAL A 416 -8.60 -2.90 -25.65
C VAL A 416 -7.55 -1.82 -25.82
N GLU A 417 -6.56 -2.11 -26.67
CA GLU A 417 -5.39 -1.27 -26.89
C GLU A 417 -5.56 -0.47 -28.18
N THR A 418 -5.13 0.79 -28.16
CA THR A 418 -5.20 1.66 -29.34
C THR A 418 -3.81 2.12 -29.74
N TYR A 419 -3.56 2.16 -31.06
CA TYR A 419 -2.27 2.46 -31.65
C TYR A 419 -2.39 3.48 -32.78
N ARG A 420 -1.44 4.42 -32.88
CA ARG A 420 -1.27 5.33 -34.02
C ARG A 420 0.05 5.00 -34.73
N GLY A 421 -0.05 4.35 -35.89
CA GLY A 421 1.10 3.69 -36.50
C GLY A 421 1.66 2.63 -35.54
N ASP A 422 2.95 2.70 -35.25
CA ASP A 422 3.65 1.80 -34.33
C ASP A 422 3.70 2.30 -32.87
N LYS A 423 2.99 3.39 -32.56
CA LYS A 423 2.98 4.00 -31.21
C LYS A 423 1.76 3.54 -30.43
N PHE A 424 1.95 3.27 -29.14
CA PHE A 424 0.85 2.98 -28.21
C PHE A 424 0.18 4.29 -27.78
N SER A 425 -1.15 4.39 -27.95
CA SER A 425 -1.92 5.62 -27.70
C SER A 425 -2.84 5.54 -26.46
N GLY A 426 -2.90 4.39 -25.80
CA GLY A 426 -3.73 4.17 -24.61
C GLY A 426 -4.51 2.87 -24.64
N MET A 427 -5.12 2.54 -23.51
CA MET A 427 -5.86 1.31 -23.31
C MET A 427 -7.13 1.56 -22.49
N VAL A 428 -8.19 0.86 -22.83
CA VAL A 428 -9.40 0.69 -22.00
C VAL A 428 -9.46 -0.78 -21.55
N LEU A 429 -9.92 -1.03 -20.32
CA LEU A 429 -10.22 -2.38 -19.86
C LEU A 429 -11.72 -2.66 -19.99
N VAL A 430 -12.05 -3.81 -20.56
CA VAL A 430 -13.42 -4.33 -20.60
C VAL A 430 -13.57 -5.40 -19.54
N ARG A 431 -14.52 -5.24 -18.62
CA ARG A 431 -14.85 -6.21 -17.58
C ARG A 431 -16.24 -6.79 -17.80
N PHE A 432 -16.31 -8.07 -18.14
CA PHE A 432 -17.59 -8.77 -18.25
C PHE A 432 -18.19 -9.03 -16.87
N THR A 433 -19.39 -8.52 -16.61
CA THR A 433 -20.10 -8.73 -15.35
C THR A 433 -20.67 -10.15 -15.27
N ASN A 434 -21.12 -10.56 -14.08
CA ASN A 434 -21.68 -11.90 -13.87
C ASN A 434 -23.17 -12.01 -14.27
N ASN A 435 -23.72 -11.08 -15.06
CA ASN A 435 -25.12 -11.10 -15.49
C ASN A 435 -25.46 -12.19 -16.53
N ASN A 436 -24.87 -13.38 -16.38
CA ASN A 436 -25.38 -14.62 -16.98
C ASN A 436 -26.52 -15.20 -16.12
N ALA A 437 -27.54 -14.38 -15.88
CA ALA A 437 -28.86 -14.85 -15.50
C ALA A 437 -29.86 -14.22 -16.48
N VAL A 438 -30.48 -15.08 -17.28
CA VAL A 438 -31.60 -14.80 -18.20
C VAL A 438 -31.20 -14.27 -19.59
N ALA A 439 -30.65 -15.16 -20.41
CA ALA A 439 -30.96 -15.21 -21.85
C ALA A 439 -30.71 -16.63 -22.38
N SER A 440 -31.45 -17.59 -21.83
CA SER A 440 -31.59 -18.91 -22.43
C SER A 440 -32.99 -19.45 -22.14
N ARG A 441 -33.96 -18.97 -22.92
CA ARG A 441 -35.00 -19.75 -23.60
C ARG A 441 -35.85 -18.83 -24.46
#